data_AF-A0A957WLA4-F1
#
_entry.id   AF-A0A957WLA4-F1
#
_cell.length_a   1.000
_cell.length_b   1.000
_cell.length_c   1.000
_cell.angle_alpha   90.00
_cell.angle_beta   90.00
_cell.angle_gamma   90.00
#
_symmetry.space_group_name_H-M   'P 1'
#
loop_
_entity.id
_entity.type
_entity.pdbx_description
1 polymer ?
#
loop_
_entity_poly.entity_id
_entity_poly.type
_entity_poly.pdbx_seq_one_letter_code
_entity_poly.pdbx_strand_id
1 'polypeptide(L)'
;GFQVVISTSFADIFRNNSLKLGLLPVIVDEETHYQLMSLIEEEPDTEIIIDLADQTLQLPDGRKVKFPIDNFSKNCILNGVDQLGYLHQHASKVEAHEAVNPHRVNTLAGSST
;
A
#
# COMPACT_ATOMS: atom_id res chain seq x y z
N GLY A 1 3.30 -15.64 -6.00
CA GLY A 1 2.85 -15.48 -4.60
C GLY A 1 1.61 -14.61 -4.58
N PHE A 2 0.96 -14.44 -3.43
CA PHE A 2 -0.21 -13.57 -3.30
C PHE A 2 0.17 -12.09 -3.45
N GLN A 3 -0.63 -11.32 -4.21
CA GLN A 3 -0.46 -9.88 -4.39
C GLN A 3 -1.53 -9.08 -3.63
N VAL A 4 -2.68 -9.69 -3.37
CA VAL A 4 -3.82 -9.06 -2.71
C VAL A 4 -4.39 -10.02 -1.67
N VAL A 5 -4.82 -9.49 -0.53
CA VAL A 5 -5.65 -10.19 0.46
C VAL A 5 -6.89 -9.36 0.71
N ILE A 6 -8.07 -9.95 0.62
CA ILE A 6 -9.35 -9.27 0.83
C ILE A 6 -9.93 -9.72 2.16
N SER A 7 -10.40 -8.77 2.96
CA SER A 7 -11.10 -9.07 4.21
C SER A 7 -12.02 -7.91 4.61
N THR A 8 -12.86 -8.11 5.62
CA THR A 8 -13.64 -7.03 6.24
C THR A 8 -12.82 -6.20 7.21
N SER A 9 -11.68 -6.72 7.69
CA SER A 9 -10.76 -5.99 8.56
C SER A 9 -9.37 -6.61 8.58
N PHE A 10 -8.38 -5.85 9.05
CA PHE A 10 -7.02 -6.35 9.29
C PHE A 10 -6.49 -5.78 10.60
N ALA A 11 -5.69 -6.58 11.32
CA ALA A 11 -4.90 -6.05 12.43
C ALA A 11 -3.87 -5.03 11.91
N ASP A 12 -3.69 -3.93 12.64
CA ASP A 12 -2.86 -2.80 12.18
C ASP A 12 -1.43 -3.19 11.82
N ILE A 13 -0.81 -4.07 12.62
CA ILE A 13 0.56 -4.56 12.37
C ILE A 13 0.63 -5.31 11.04
N PHE A 14 -0.33 -6.21 10.79
CA PHE A 14 -0.37 -6.96 9.55
C PHE A 14 -0.55 -6.03 8.36
N ARG A 15 -1.53 -5.12 8.44
CA ARG A 15 -1.82 -4.15 7.38
C ARG A 15 -0.61 -3.28 7.04
N ASN A 16 0.11 -2.80 8.05
CA ASN A 16 1.28 -1.95 7.83
C ASN A 16 2.47 -2.73 7.25
N ASN A 17 2.67 -3.98 7.67
CA ASN A 17 3.76 -4.81 7.16
C ASN A 17 3.48 -5.31 5.75
N SER A 18 2.24 -5.69 5.43
CA SER A 18 1.88 -6.16 4.10
C SER A 18 2.13 -5.09 3.04
N LEU A 19 1.71 -3.85 3.31
CA LEU A 19 1.92 -2.71 2.41
C LEU A 19 3.41 -2.43 2.16
N LYS A 20 4.26 -2.54 3.19
CA LYS A 20 5.72 -2.39 3.05
C LYS A 20 6.37 -3.49 2.20
N LEU A 21 5.76 -4.67 2.16
CA LEU A 21 6.22 -5.81 1.37
C LEU A 21 5.56 -5.90 -0.02
N GLY A 22 4.73 -4.91 -0.38
CA GLY A 22 4.01 -4.90 -1.66
C GLY A 22 2.80 -5.83 -1.73
N LEU A 23 2.34 -6.37 -0.59
CA LEU A 23 1.09 -7.12 -0.47
C LEU A 23 -0.04 -6.14 -0.17
N LEU A 24 -1.08 -6.11 -1.01
CA LEU A 24 -2.20 -5.17 -0.87
C LEU A 24 -3.33 -5.76 0.00
N PRO A 25 -3.55 -5.27 1.24
CA PRO A 25 -4.75 -5.58 2.00
C PRO A 25 -5.93 -4.72 1.50
N VAL A 26 -6.97 -5.37 0.97
CA VAL A 26 -8.20 -4.73 0.50
C VAL A 26 -9.28 -4.94 1.55
N ILE A 27 -9.78 -3.84 2.11
CA ILE A 27 -10.89 -3.85 3.06
C ILE A 27 -12.19 -3.61 2.30
N VAL A 28 -13.16 -4.50 2.48
CA VAL A 28 -14.53 -4.40 1.94
C VAL A 28 -15.54 -4.48 3.07
N ASP A 29 -16.79 -4.10 2.80
CA ASP A 29 -17.90 -4.32 3.74
C ASP A 29 -18.32 -5.81 3.80
N GLU A 30 -19.13 -6.16 4.79
CA GLU A 30 -19.58 -7.54 5.01
C GLU A 30 -20.44 -8.09 3.86
N GLU A 31 -21.25 -7.26 3.21
CA GLU A 31 -22.09 -7.66 2.09
C GLU A 31 -21.22 -8.06 0.90
N THR A 32 -20.27 -7.21 0.53
CA THR A 32 -19.29 -7.50 -0.52
C THR A 32 -18.46 -8.75 -0.20
N HIS A 33 -18.02 -8.91 1.05
CA HIS A 33 -17.25 -10.09 1.46
C HIS A 33 -18.07 -11.39 1.33
N TYR A 34 -19.33 -11.37 1.75
CA TYR A 34 -20.23 -12.53 1.60
C TYR A 34 -20.49 -12.87 0.14
N GLN A 35 -20.74 -11.86 -0.70
CA GLN A 35 -20.91 -12.03 -2.14
C GLN A 35 -19.69 -12.69 -2.79
N LEU A 36 -18.48 -12.21 -2.45
CA LEU A 36 -17.22 -12.79 -2.94
C LEU A 36 -17.09 -14.26 -2.53
N MET A 37 -17.42 -14.61 -1.28
CA MET A 37 -17.29 -15.98 -0.81
C MET A 37 -18.28 -16.91 -1.52
N SER A 38 -19.55 -16.51 -1.63
CA SER A 38 -20.59 -17.27 -2.33
C SER A 38 -20.22 -17.52 -3.80
N LEU A 39 -19.69 -16.50 -4.46
CA LEU A 39 -19.27 -16.56 -5.86
C LEU A 39 -18.10 -17.53 -6.08
N ILE A 40 -17.11 -17.55 -5.17
CA ILE A 40 -15.97 -18.47 -5.23
C ILE A 40 -16.38 -19.91 -4.87
N GLU A 41 -17.36 -20.08 -3.97
CA GLU A 41 -17.92 -21.41 -3.65
C GLU A 41 -18.66 -22.03 -4.84
N GLU A 42 -19.40 -21.21 -5.60
CA GLU A 42 -20.10 -21.66 -6.82
C GLU A 42 -19.14 -21.85 -8.00
N GLU A 43 -18.26 -20.89 -8.25
CA GLU A 43 -17.31 -20.88 -9.36
C GLU A 43 -15.89 -20.59 -8.86
N PRO A 44 -15.09 -21.63 -8.51
CA PRO A 44 -13.76 -21.47 -7.93
C PRO A 44 -12.73 -20.75 -8.81
N ASP A 45 -12.95 -20.76 -10.13
CA ASP A 45 -12.09 -20.11 -11.13
C ASP A 45 -12.48 -18.64 -11.37
N THR A 46 -13.35 -18.08 -10.53
CA THR A 46 -13.80 -16.70 -10.66
C THR A 46 -12.65 -15.69 -10.59
N GLU A 47 -12.54 -14.85 -11.61
CA GLU A 47 -11.58 -13.74 -11.65
C GLU A 47 -12.15 -12.48 -10.97
N ILE A 48 -11.38 -11.94 -10.02
CA ILE A 48 -11.65 -10.66 -9.37
C ILE A 48 -10.59 -9.66 -9.80
N ILE A 49 -11.03 -8.51 -10.33
CA ILE A 49 -10.12 -7.47 -10.83
C ILE A 49 -9.92 -6.42 -9.76
N ILE A 50 -8.65 -6.14 -9.43
CA ILE A 50 -8.27 -5.08 -8.50
C ILE A 50 -7.55 -3.97 -9.26
N ASP A 51 -8.19 -2.80 -9.32
CA ASP A 51 -7.59 -1.58 -9.83
C ASP A 51 -7.14 -0.71 -8.65
N LEU A 52 -5.82 -0.68 -8.41
CA LEU A 52 -5.25 0.13 -7.35
C LEU A 52 -5.23 1.64 -7.69
N ALA A 53 -5.13 1.99 -8.97
CA ALA A 53 -5.12 3.38 -9.42
C ALA A 53 -6.49 4.02 -9.17
N ASP A 54 -7.56 3.30 -9.46
CA ASP A 54 -8.93 3.72 -9.20
C ASP A 54 -9.44 3.31 -7.80
N GLN A 55 -8.70 2.49 -7.06
CA GLN A 55 -9.10 1.94 -5.75
C GLN A 55 -10.42 1.15 -5.84
N THR A 56 -10.58 0.34 -6.89
CA THR A 56 -11.79 -0.47 -7.12
C THR A 56 -11.48 -1.95 -7.14
N LEU A 57 -12.32 -2.72 -6.46
CA LEU A 57 -12.51 -4.14 -6.70
C LEU A 57 -13.68 -4.29 -7.66
N GLN A 58 -13.52 -5.05 -8.73
CA GLN A 58 -14.57 -5.35 -9.69
C GLN A 58 -14.96 -6.82 -9.62
N LEU A 59 -16.25 -7.06 -9.43
CA LEU A 59 -16.88 -8.37 -9.46
C LEU A 59 -17.13 -8.82 -10.92
N PRO A 60 -17.36 -10.12 -11.17
CA PRO A 60 -17.61 -10.64 -12.52
C PRO A 60 -18.88 -10.07 -13.17
N ASP A 61 -19.86 -9.67 -12.36
CA ASP A 61 -21.09 -8.98 -12.83
C ASP A 61 -20.83 -7.53 -13.31
N GLY A 62 -19.59 -7.05 -13.20
CA GLY A 62 -19.17 -5.71 -13.57
C GLY A 62 -19.32 -4.66 -12.46
N ARG A 63 -19.90 -5.03 -11.32
CA ARG A 63 -20.06 -4.12 -10.18
C ARG A 63 -18.70 -3.75 -9.61
N LYS A 64 -18.53 -2.46 -9.29
CA LYS A 64 -17.30 -1.93 -8.70
C LYS A 64 -17.53 -1.50 -7.26
N VAL A 65 -16.69 -1.99 -6.35
CA VAL A 65 -16.66 -1.63 -4.94
C VAL A 65 -15.38 -0.84 -4.67
N LYS A 66 -15.49 0.31 -4.02
CA LYS A 66 -14.33 1.11 -3.63
C LYS A 66 -13.74 0.56 -2.33
N PHE A 67 -12.41 0.54 -2.22
CA PHE A 67 -11.72 0.16 -0.99
C PHE A 67 -10.77 1.26 -0.51
N PRO A 68 -10.55 1.40 0.81
CA PRO A 68 -9.68 2.43 1.35
C PRO A 68 -8.20 2.05 1.26
N ILE A 69 -7.36 2.99 0.82
CA ILE A 69 -5.90 2.92 0.96
C ILE A 69 -5.35 4.36 1.06
N ASP A 70 -4.32 4.56 1.87
CA ASP A 70 -3.67 5.87 1.94
C ASP A 70 -2.82 6.12 0.68
N ASN A 71 -2.71 7.40 0.29
CA ASN A 71 -2.05 7.79 -0.95
C ASN A 71 -0.57 7.40 -1.00
N PHE A 72 0.11 7.38 0.15
CA PHE A 72 1.53 7.07 0.21
C PHE A 72 1.75 5.59 -0.10
N SER A 73 1.07 4.69 0.61
CA SER A 73 1.14 3.25 0.37
C SER A 73 0.69 2.88 -1.05
N LYS A 74 -0.37 3.52 -1.55
CA LYS A 74 -0.81 3.37 -2.94
C LYS A 74 0.30 3.72 -3.93
N ASN A 75 0.95 4.87 -3.76
CA ASN A 75 2.02 5.31 -4.65
C ASN A 75 3.24 4.37 -4.59
N CYS A 76 3.59 3.86 -3.40
CA CYS A 76 4.67 2.89 -3.25
C CYS A 76 4.38 1.62 -4.06
N ILE A 77 3.19 1.04 -3.91
CA ILE A 77 2.81 -0.19 -4.62
C ILE A 77 2.71 0.05 -6.14
N LEU A 78 2.08 1.14 -6.58
CA LEU A 78 1.93 1.45 -8.02
C LEU A 78 3.28 1.64 -8.73
N ASN A 79 4.24 2.27 -8.06
CA ASN A 79 5.56 2.55 -8.64
C ASN A 79 6.59 1.44 -8.35
N GLY A 80 6.22 0.40 -7.60
CA GLY A 80 7.13 -0.66 -7.19
C GLY A 80 8.31 -0.15 -6.33
N VAL A 81 8.12 0.96 -5.60
CA VAL A 81 9.14 1.54 -4.73
C VAL A 81 8.79 1.29 -3.27
N ASP A 82 9.78 0.93 -2.47
CA ASP A 82 9.61 0.86 -1.03
C ASP A 82 9.71 2.27 -0.40
N GLN A 83 9.48 2.36 0.90
CA GLN A 83 9.51 3.64 1.62
C GLN A 83 10.90 4.32 1.55
N LEU A 84 11.97 3.52 1.53
CA LEU A 84 13.34 4.04 1.40
C LEU A 84 13.57 4.59 0.00
N GLY A 85 13.18 3.86 -1.05
CA GLY A 85 13.21 4.31 -2.44
C GLY A 85 12.43 5.60 -2.64
N TYR A 86 11.25 5.72 -2.02
CA TYR A 86 10.50 6.97 -2.01
C TYR A 86 11.28 8.11 -1.34
N LEU A 87 11.88 7.89 -0.17
CA LEU A 87 12.68 8.91 0.51
C LEU A 87 13.90 9.33 -0.33
N HIS A 88 14.57 8.38 -0.98
CA HIS A 88 15.68 8.66 -1.88
C HIS A 88 15.29 9.57 -3.05
N GLN A 89 14.05 9.49 -3.56
CA GLN A 89 13.55 10.41 -4.59
C GLN A 89 13.48 11.87 -4.12
N HIS A 90 13.43 12.12 -2.80
CA HIS A 90 13.45 13.47 -2.23
C HIS A 90 14.82 13.89 -1.69
N ALA A 91 15.88 13.10 -1.92
CA ALA A 91 17.22 13.39 -1.41
C ALA A 91 17.69 14.82 -1.74
N SER A 92 17.50 15.28 -2.99
CA SER A 92 17.89 16.63 -3.38
C SER A 92 17.12 17.73 -2.65
N LYS A 93 15.87 17.48 -2.23
CA LYS A 93 15.09 18.44 -1.43
C LYS A 93 15.59 18.47 0.02
N VAL A 94 16.00 17.33 0.56
CA VAL A 94 16.63 17.22 1.88
C VAL A 94 17.95 17.99 1.87
N GLU A 95 18.82 17.72 0.90
CA GLU A 95 20.11 18.43 0.74
C GLU A 95 19.92 19.94 0.59
N ALA A 96 18.96 20.37 -0.24
CA ALA A 96 18.65 21.79 -0.40
C ALA A 96 18.16 22.42 0.92
N HIS A 97 17.33 21.73 1.69
CA HIS A 97 16.86 22.21 2.99
C HIS A 97 18.01 22.32 4.01
N GLU A 98 18.87 21.31 4.09
CA GLU A 98 20.02 21.29 5.01
C GLU A 98 21.05 22.37 4.67
N ALA A 99 21.26 22.67 3.39
CA ALA A 99 22.17 23.73 2.96
C ALA A 99 21.78 25.12 3.50
N VAL A 100 20.48 25.40 3.67
CA VAL A 100 19.98 26.69 4.18
C VAL A 100 19.66 26.68 5.68
N ASN A 101 19.66 25.50 6.31
CA ASN A 101 19.34 25.34 7.72
C ASN A 101 20.52 24.70 8.47
N PRO A 102 21.48 25.52 8.97
CA PRO A 102 22.64 25.00 9.67
C PRO A 102 22.22 24.15 10.88
N HIS A 103 22.80 22.97 10.99
CA HIS A 103 22.46 22.02 12.04
C HIS A 103 22.72 22.60 13.42
N ARG A 104 21.71 22.56 14.30
CA ARG A 104 21.86 22.96 15.71
C ARG A 104 22.75 21.99 16.51
N VAL A 105 22.91 20.76 16.02
CA VAL A 105 23.76 19.71 16.60
C VAL A 105 24.49 19.01 15.47
N ASN A 106 25.82 18.94 15.54
CA ASN A 106 26.64 18.23 14.57
C ASN A 106 26.88 16.79 15.03
N THR A 107 26.16 15.83 14.45
CA THR A 107 26.28 14.40 14.77
C THR A 107 27.47 13.71 14.07
N LEU A 108 28.18 14.40 13.17
CA LEU A 108 29.40 13.92 12.52
C LEU A 108 30.67 14.24 13.31
N ALA A 109 30.57 15.04 14.38
CA ALA A 109 31.72 15.49 15.16
C ALA A 109 32.44 14.37 15.95
N GLY A 110 31.90 13.15 15.98
CA GLY A 110 32.47 12.01 16.72
C GLY A 110 33.19 10.95 15.87
N SER A 111 33.15 11.00 14.54
CA SER A 111 33.74 9.98 13.67
C SER A 111 35.14 10.35 13.19
N SER A 112 36.03 10.64 14.13
CA SER A 112 37.47 10.78 13.88
C SER A 112 38.24 10.06 14.98
N THR A 113 38.33 8.74 14.84
CA THR A 113 39.38 7.86 15.39
C THR A 113 39.40 6.58 14.57
#